data_AF-A0A8T1S0X7-F1
#
_entry.id   AF-A0A8T1S0X7-F1
#
_cell.length_a   1.000
_cell.length_b   1.000
_cell.length_c   1.000
_cell.angle_alpha   90.00
_cell.angle_beta   90.00
_cell.angle_gamma   90.00
#
_symmetry.space_group_name_H-M   'P 1'
#
loop_
_entity.id
_entity.type
_entity.pdbx_description
1 polymer ?
#
loop_
_entity_poly.entity_id
_entity_poly.type
_entity_poly.pdbx_seq_one_letter_code
_entity_poly.pdbx_strand_id
1 'polypeptide(L)'
;QRGPRRRRVRHARSKMAAPSGGEAAVGPGGFEPWLAGRLDVLGLDRAVYAAYIQGLLREEESDEERLDALHGVLAACLEEDLLPDVCREIVVKWSEAQNVGVTEKKEDEIQAIASMIEKQAQIVVKPKKVSQDETLRKAALLAQYANVTDEEDGADEQNGSTAATALTIGSEKSLFRNTNMETVVNARKLERDSLRDESQKKKELDKNQREKDKLAKQERKEKEKKRTQKGERKR
;
A
#
# COMPACT_ATOMS: atom_id res chain seq x y z
N GLN A 1 36.10 -59.50 -0.49
CA GLN A 1 35.44 -59.09 -1.75
C GLN A 1 33.93 -59.22 -1.52
N ARG A 2 33.01 -58.26 -1.59
CA ARG A 2 32.90 -56.91 -2.17
C ARG A 2 31.89 -56.11 -1.31
N GLY A 3 32.14 -54.82 -1.07
CA GLY A 3 31.19 -53.92 -0.37
C GLY A 3 29.99 -53.50 -1.24
N PRO A 4 28.90 -52.97 -0.65
CA PRO A 4 27.70 -52.64 -1.39
C PRO A 4 27.90 -51.35 -2.20
N ARG A 5 27.57 -51.44 -3.49
CA ARG A 5 27.67 -50.35 -4.47
C ARG A 5 26.67 -49.25 -4.13
N ARG A 6 27.17 -48.03 -3.89
CA ARG A 6 26.35 -46.81 -3.83
C ARG A 6 25.58 -46.63 -5.14
N ARG A 7 24.25 -46.74 -5.11
CA ARG A 7 23.38 -46.31 -6.22
C ARG A 7 23.45 -44.78 -6.32
N ARG A 8 24.05 -44.27 -7.38
CA ARG A 8 23.96 -42.84 -7.74
C ARG A 8 22.52 -42.54 -8.14
N VAL A 9 21.82 -41.75 -7.33
CA VAL A 9 20.54 -41.14 -7.71
C VAL A 9 20.83 -40.14 -8.82
N ARG A 10 20.44 -40.47 -10.05
CA ARG A 10 20.42 -39.53 -11.16
C ARG A 10 19.29 -38.55 -10.89
N HIS A 11 19.64 -37.31 -10.54
CA HIS A 11 18.66 -36.23 -10.46
C HIS A 11 18.23 -35.92 -11.90
N ALA A 12 16.95 -36.14 -12.21
CA ALA A 12 16.36 -35.64 -13.43
C ALA A 12 16.44 -34.11 -13.39
N ARG A 13 17.16 -33.51 -14.34
CA ARG A 13 17.14 -32.06 -14.55
C ARG A 13 15.73 -31.70 -14.99
N SER A 14 14.92 -31.15 -14.08
CA SER A 14 13.68 -30.47 -14.44
C SER A 14 14.05 -29.35 -15.43
N LYS A 15 13.59 -29.52 -16.68
CA LYS A 15 13.55 -28.41 -17.64
C LYS A 15 12.67 -27.33 -17.03
N MET A 16 13.29 -26.23 -16.61
CA MET A 16 12.60 -24.97 -16.40
C MET A 16 12.01 -24.57 -17.75
N ALA A 17 10.71 -24.78 -17.93
CA ALA A 17 9.96 -24.08 -18.96
C ALA A 17 9.94 -22.60 -18.53
N ALA A 18 10.57 -21.75 -19.33
CA ALA A 18 10.37 -20.31 -19.22
C ALA A 18 8.87 -20.03 -19.33
N PRO A 19 8.28 -19.13 -18.52
CA PRO A 19 7.00 -18.55 -18.87
C PRO A 19 7.25 -17.71 -20.13
N SER A 20 7.03 -18.33 -21.30
CA SER A 20 6.75 -17.61 -22.52
C SER A 20 5.68 -16.58 -22.18
N GLY A 21 5.95 -15.31 -22.52
CA GLY A 21 5.06 -14.20 -22.26
C GLY A 21 3.64 -14.63 -22.56
N GLY A 22 2.81 -14.60 -21.53
CA GLY A 22 1.38 -14.77 -21.68
C GLY A 22 0.89 -13.62 -22.53
N GLU A 23 0.80 -13.85 -23.83
CA GLU A 23 -0.38 -13.40 -24.56
C GLU A 23 -1.56 -13.87 -23.72
N ALA A 24 -2.10 -12.95 -22.93
CA ALA A 24 -3.43 -13.10 -22.41
C ALA A 24 -4.28 -13.49 -23.61
N ALA A 25 -4.91 -14.65 -23.54
CA ALA A 25 -5.96 -15.00 -24.48
C ALA A 25 -7.02 -13.89 -24.34
N VAL A 26 -6.87 -12.83 -25.14
CA VAL A 26 -7.85 -11.78 -25.31
C VAL A 26 -9.06 -12.52 -25.83
N GLY A 27 -10.06 -12.66 -24.97
CA GLY A 27 -11.31 -13.28 -25.36
C GLY A 27 -11.85 -12.63 -26.63
N PRO A 28 -12.70 -13.33 -27.41
CA PRO A 28 -13.23 -12.85 -28.68
C PRO A 28 -14.09 -11.57 -28.60
N GLY A 29 -14.24 -10.97 -27.40
CA GLY A 29 -14.92 -9.70 -27.16
C GLY A 29 -13.99 -8.52 -26.87
N GLY A 30 -12.68 -8.63 -27.11
CA GLY A 30 -11.74 -7.53 -26.92
C GLY A 30 -11.84 -6.44 -28.01
N PHE A 31 -11.36 -5.24 -27.69
CA PHE A 31 -11.28 -4.12 -28.63
C PHE A 31 -10.43 -4.44 -29.87
N GLU A 32 -9.30 -5.15 -29.71
CA GLU A 32 -8.40 -5.48 -30.81
C GLU A 32 -9.02 -6.36 -31.90
N PRO A 33 -9.65 -7.51 -31.59
CA PRO A 33 -10.38 -8.30 -32.59
C PRO A 33 -11.47 -7.52 -33.32
N TRP A 34 -12.19 -6.65 -32.61
CA TRP A 34 -13.20 -5.78 -33.21
C TRP A 34 -12.58 -4.76 -34.17
N LEU A 35 -11.51 -4.07 -33.74
CA LEU A 35 -10.80 -3.09 -34.56
C LEU A 35 -10.24 -3.73 -35.82
N ALA A 36 -9.66 -4.93 -35.72
CA ALA A 36 -9.17 -5.68 -36.88
C ALA A 36 -10.29 -5.96 -37.90
N GLY A 37 -11.46 -6.43 -37.44
CA GLY A 37 -12.61 -6.64 -38.32
C GLY A 37 -13.16 -5.35 -38.93
N ARG A 38 -13.13 -4.24 -38.18
CA ARG A 38 -13.55 -2.93 -38.70
C ARG A 38 -12.59 -2.40 -39.75
N LEU A 39 -11.29 -2.56 -39.55
CA LEU A 39 -10.24 -2.18 -40.52
C LEU A 39 -10.32 -3.01 -41.81
N ASP A 40 -10.61 -4.32 -41.71
CA ASP A 40 -10.80 -5.19 -42.87
C ASP A 40 -11.99 -4.73 -43.74
N VAL A 41 -13.09 -4.26 -43.11
CA VAL A 41 -14.25 -3.69 -43.83
C VAL A 41 -13.89 -2.38 -44.54
N LEU A 42 -13.02 -1.58 -43.94
CA LEU A 42 -12.52 -0.34 -44.52
C LEU A 42 -11.41 -0.56 -45.57
N GLY A 43 -10.94 -1.80 -45.74
CA GLY A 43 -9.84 -2.14 -46.67
C GLY A 43 -8.46 -1.67 -46.19
N LEU A 44 -8.30 -1.40 -44.90
CA LEU A 44 -7.04 -0.95 -44.30
C LEU A 44 -6.24 -2.14 -43.77
N ASP A 45 -4.91 -2.07 -43.82
CA ASP A 45 -4.05 -3.14 -43.33
C ASP A 45 -4.14 -3.26 -41.79
N ARG A 46 -4.79 -4.33 -41.32
CA ARG A 46 -4.94 -4.61 -39.88
C ARG A 46 -3.61 -4.60 -39.13
N ALA A 47 -2.52 -5.10 -39.71
CA ALA A 47 -1.26 -5.29 -38.97
C ALA A 47 -0.57 -3.95 -38.69
N VAL A 48 -0.71 -2.99 -39.60
CA VAL A 48 -0.15 -1.65 -39.48
C VAL A 48 -1.08 -0.76 -38.65
N TYR A 49 -2.35 -0.68 -39.05
CA TYR A 49 -3.29 0.27 -38.48
C TYR A 49 -3.81 -0.14 -37.10
N ALA A 50 -3.99 -1.44 -36.79
CA ALA A 50 -4.51 -1.83 -35.48
C ALA A 50 -3.53 -1.47 -34.35
N ALA A 51 -2.25 -1.81 -34.51
CA ALA A 51 -1.23 -1.49 -33.51
C ALA A 51 -1.00 0.01 -33.38
N TYR A 52 -1.03 0.74 -34.51
CA TYR A 52 -0.85 2.19 -34.52
C TYR A 52 -2.02 2.92 -33.84
N ILE A 53 -3.27 2.60 -34.21
CA ILE A 53 -4.47 3.20 -33.60
C ILE A 53 -4.54 2.90 -32.11
N GLN A 54 -4.22 1.67 -31.70
CA GLN A 54 -4.23 1.31 -30.28
C GLN A 54 -3.15 2.06 -29.46
N GLY A 55 -1.98 2.29 -30.05
CA GLY A 55 -0.94 3.12 -29.45
C GLY A 55 -1.41 4.56 -29.29
N LEU A 56 -1.97 5.13 -30.35
CA LEU A 56 -2.51 6.49 -30.39
C LEU A 56 -3.56 6.70 -29.28
N LEU A 57 -4.57 5.83 -29.23
CA LEU A 57 -5.68 5.90 -28.26
C LEU A 57 -5.23 5.77 -26.80
N ARG A 58 -4.08 5.16 -26.55
CA ARG A 58 -3.49 5.00 -25.21
C ARG A 58 -2.72 6.25 -24.78
N GLU A 59 -2.18 7.01 -25.72
CA GLU A 59 -1.39 8.22 -25.44
C GLU A 59 -2.30 9.42 -25.11
N GLU A 60 -3.47 9.51 -25.74
CA GLU A 60 -4.44 10.58 -25.47
C GLU A 60 -5.24 10.38 -24.18
N GLU A 61 -5.52 11.48 -23.47
CA GLU A 61 -6.17 11.45 -22.16
C GLU A 61 -7.69 11.65 -22.28
N SER A 62 -8.14 12.53 -23.20
CA SER A 62 -9.57 12.77 -23.50
C SER A 62 -10.06 12.05 -24.77
N ASP A 63 -11.36 11.72 -24.79
CA ASP A 63 -12.04 11.21 -25.99
C ASP A 63 -12.04 12.25 -27.14
N GLU A 64 -12.01 13.55 -26.84
CA GLU A 64 -11.94 14.61 -27.85
C GLU A 64 -10.57 14.63 -28.55
N GLU A 65 -9.49 14.47 -27.79
CA GLU A 65 -8.12 14.37 -28.32
C GLU A 65 -7.95 13.10 -29.16
N ARG A 66 -8.55 11.99 -28.70
CA ARG A 66 -8.63 10.72 -29.44
C ARG A 66 -9.30 10.86 -30.79
N LEU A 67 -10.39 11.63 -30.84
CA LEU A 67 -11.10 11.88 -32.09
C LEU A 67 -10.26 12.71 -33.06
N ASP A 68 -9.64 13.79 -32.60
CA ASP A 68 -8.82 14.67 -33.46
C ASP A 68 -7.60 13.93 -34.03
N ALA A 69 -6.93 13.12 -33.20
CA ALA A 69 -5.78 12.36 -33.63
C ALA A 69 -6.14 11.24 -34.62
N LEU A 70 -7.21 10.49 -34.34
CA LEU A 70 -7.76 9.51 -35.28
C LEU A 70 -8.17 10.17 -36.60
N HIS A 71 -8.80 11.34 -36.53
CA HIS A 71 -9.20 12.09 -37.70
C HIS A 71 -7.98 12.47 -38.55
N GLY A 72 -6.88 12.93 -37.94
CA GLY A 72 -5.63 13.24 -38.65
C GLY A 72 -5.01 12.04 -39.38
N VAL A 73 -5.10 10.85 -38.79
CA VAL A 73 -4.52 9.62 -39.35
C VAL A 73 -5.39 9.03 -40.46
N LEU A 74 -6.70 8.97 -40.22
CA LEU A 74 -7.65 8.31 -41.11
C LEU A 74 -8.16 9.23 -42.22
N ALA A 75 -8.01 10.56 -42.11
CA ALA A 75 -8.38 11.51 -43.17
C ALA A 75 -7.68 11.27 -44.49
N ALA A 76 -6.45 10.73 -44.47
CA ALA A 76 -5.74 10.40 -45.70
C ALA A 76 -6.25 9.10 -46.36
N CYS A 77 -7.01 8.29 -45.65
CA CYS A 77 -7.37 6.93 -46.05
C CYS A 77 -8.88 6.75 -46.29
N LEU A 78 -9.72 7.58 -45.69
CA LEU A 78 -11.18 7.51 -45.74
C LEU A 78 -11.78 8.78 -46.32
N GLU A 79 -12.98 8.66 -46.90
CA GLU A 79 -13.76 9.80 -47.39
C GLU A 79 -14.25 10.68 -46.22
N GLU A 80 -14.30 12.00 -46.43
CA GLU A 80 -14.64 13.00 -45.40
C GLU A 80 -16.03 12.76 -44.78
N ASP A 81 -16.97 12.17 -45.52
CA ASP A 81 -18.34 11.91 -45.06
C ASP A 81 -18.43 10.71 -44.10
N LEU A 82 -17.56 9.69 -44.26
CA LEU A 82 -17.59 8.46 -43.46
C LEU A 82 -16.60 8.52 -42.27
N LEU A 83 -15.52 9.27 -42.44
CA LEU A 83 -14.44 9.45 -41.47
C LEU A 83 -14.93 9.78 -40.05
N PRO A 84 -15.77 10.82 -39.81
CA PRO A 84 -16.12 11.22 -38.46
C PRO A 84 -16.97 10.16 -37.74
N ASP A 85 -17.79 9.40 -38.47
CA ASP A 85 -18.57 8.30 -37.91
C ASP A 85 -17.69 7.12 -37.49
N VAL A 86 -16.71 6.77 -38.32
CA VAL A 86 -15.73 5.71 -38.01
C VAL A 86 -14.88 6.09 -36.80
N CYS A 87 -14.37 7.32 -36.74
CA CYS A 87 -13.57 7.80 -35.61
C CYS A 87 -14.39 7.75 -34.31
N ARG A 88 -15.65 8.21 -34.33
CA ARG A 88 -16.56 8.13 -33.17
C ARG A 88 -16.78 6.70 -32.71
N GLU A 89 -17.06 5.78 -33.63
CA GLU A 89 -17.30 4.39 -33.31
C GLU A 89 -16.08 3.74 -32.63
N ILE A 90 -14.87 4.01 -33.14
CA ILE A 90 -13.61 3.49 -32.58
C ILE A 90 -13.42 3.99 -31.14
N VAL A 91 -13.63 5.29 -30.88
CA VAL A 91 -13.48 5.86 -29.53
C VAL A 91 -14.54 5.29 -28.57
N VAL A 92 -15.79 5.14 -28.99
CA VAL A 92 -16.83 4.51 -28.16
C VAL A 92 -16.45 3.08 -27.79
N LYS A 93 -16.00 2.29 -28.76
CA LYS A 93 -15.59 0.89 -28.55
C LYS A 93 -14.35 0.77 -27.67
N TRP A 94 -13.43 1.72 -27.78
CA TRP A 94 -12.28 1.83 -26.89
C TRP A 94 -12.72 2.12 -25.45
N SER A 95 -13.58 3.11 -25.25
CA SER A 95 -14.09 3.49 -23.93
C SER A 95 -14.91 2.37 -23.29
N GLU A 96 -15.73 1.64 -24.06
CA GLU A 96 -16.41 0.42 -23.60
C GLU A 96 -15.42 -0.64 -23.11
N ALA A 97 -14.37 -0.92 -23.88
CA ALA A 97 -13.36 -1.91 -23.52
C ALA A 97 -12.53 -1.51 -22.29
N GLN A 98 -12.22 -0.21 -22.14
CA GLN A 98 -11.56 0.31 -20.94
C GLN A 98 -12.48 0.23 -19.72
N ASN A 99 -13.77 0.56 -19.88
CA ASN A 99 -14.70 0.55 -18.76
C ASN A 99 -14.95 -0.88 -18.25
N VAL A 100 -15.06 -1.88 -19.13
CA VAL A 100 -15.14 -3.30 -18.74
C VAL A 100 -13.89 -3.74 -17.97
N GLY A 101 -12.70 -3.38 -18.45
CA GLY A 101 -11.45 -3.68 -17.75
C GLY A 101 -11.27 -2.94 -16.40
N VAL A 102 -11.96 -1.82 -16.20
CA VAL A 102 -11.98 -1.07 -14.93
C VAL A 102 -13.04 -1.61 -13.98
N THR A 103 -14.21 -2.04 -14.48
CA THR A 103 -15.26 -2.63 -13.64
C THR A 103 -14.84 -4.00 -13.11
N GLU A 104 -14.24 -4.86 -13.94
CA GLU A 104 -13.73 -6.17 -13.49
C GLU A 104 -12.67 -6.02 -12.38
N LYS A 105 -11.73 -5.07 -12.53
CA LYS A 105 -10.71 -4.79 -11.49
C LYS A 105 -11.33 -4.28 -10.19
N LYS A 106 -12.35 -3.41 -10.28
CA LYS A 106 -13.06 -2.90 -9.10
C LYS A 106 -13.81 -4.03 -8.39
N GLU A 107 -14.44 -4.95 -9.13
CA GLU A 107 -15.14 -6.10 -8.56
C GLU A 107 -14.19 -7.05 -7.83
N ASP A 108 -13.02 -7.34 -8.40
CA ASP A 108 -11.97 -8.15 -7.76
C ASP A 108 -11.43 -7.50 -6.47
N GLU A 109 -11.20 -6.17 -6.49
CA GLU A 109 -10.77 -5.41 -5.31
C GLU A 109 -11.84 -5.40 -4.21
N ILE A 110 -13.11 -5.20 -4.57
CA ILE A 110 -14.24 -5.25 -3.63
C ILE A 110 -14.35 -6.65 -3.02
N GLN A 111 -14.18 -7.70 -3.83
CA GLN A 111 -14.22 -9.08 -3.36
C GLN A 111 -13.06 -9.41 -2.41
N ALA A 112 -11.86 -8.89 -2.68
CA ALA A 112 -10.70 -9.02 -1.79
C ALA A 112 -10.94 -8.32 -0.44
N ILE A 113 -11.53 -7.12 -0.45
CA ILE A 113 -11.91 -6.38 0.76
C ILE A 113 -12.97 -7.15 1.55
N ALA A 114 -14.00 -7.68 0.89
CA ALA A 114 -15.03 -8.50 1.54
C ALA A 114 -14.43 -9.74 2.23
N SER A 115 -13.53 -10.44 1.55
CA SER A 115 -12.78 -11.59 2.09
C SER A 115 -11.90 -11.21 3.28
N MET A 116 -11.29 -10.03 3.28
CA MET A 116 -10.54 -9.53 4.45
C MET A 116 -11.45 -9.21 5.64
N ILE A 117 -12.61 -8.59 5.41
CA ILE A 117 -13.57 -8.26 6.48
C ILE A 117 -14.11 -9.54 7.11
N GLU A 118 -14.47 -10.55 6.31
CA GLU A 118 -14.95 -11.84 6.80
C GLU A 118 -13.93 -12.53 7.71
N LYS A 119 -12.64 -12.53 7.32
CA LYS A 119 -11.55 -13.07 8.13
C LYS A 119 -11.36 -12.32 9.45
N GLN A 120 -11.54 -11.00 9.46
CA GLN A 120 -11.46 -10.19 10.68
C GLN A 120 -12.68 -10.42 11.59
N ALA A 121 -13.87 -10.59 11.02
CA ALA A 121 -15.11 -10.85 11.77
C ALA A 121 -15.11 -12.23 12.45
N GLN A 122 -14.43 -13.23 11.88
CA GLN A 122 -14.35 -14.58 12.45
C GLN A 122 -13.34 -14.71 13.61
N ILE A 123 -12.45 -13.72 13.80
CA ILE A 123 -11.39 -13.72 14.82
C ILE A 123 -11.83 -13.09 16.15
N VAL A 124 -12.95 -12.35 16.18
CA VAL A 124 -13.49 -11.70 17.38
C VAL A 124 -14.78 -12.40 17.82
N VAL A 125 -14.91 -12.64 19.12
CA VAL A 125 -16.01 -13.34 19.81
C VAL A 125 -15.87 -14.87 19.88
N LYS A 126 -14.82 -15.33 20.59
CA LYS A 126 -15.10 -16.36 21.62
C LYS A 126 -15.57 -15.61 22.87
N PRO A 127 -16.85 -15.70 23.29
CA PRO A 127 -17.28 -15.07 24.53
C PRO A 127 -16.52 -15.72 25.69
N LYS A 128 -15.67 -14.95 26.35
CA LYS A 128 -14.93 -15.38 27.55
C LYS A 128 -15.95 -15.56 28.68
N LYS A 129 -15.99 -16.75 29.27
CA LYS A 129 -16.82 -17.03 30.46
C LYS A 129 -16.31 -16.14 31.60
N VAL A 130 -17.05 -15.09 31.91
CA VAL A 130 -16.80 -14.25 33.10
C VAL A 130 -17.00 -15.12 34.35
N SER A 131 -16.04 -15.08 35.27
CA SER A 131 -16.10 -15.79 36.55
C SER A 131 -17.16 -15.14 37.44
N GLN A 132 -17.86 -15.92 38.28
CA GLN A 132 -18.87 -15.42 39.22
C GLN A 132 -18.35 -14.25 40.07
N ASP A 133 -17.05 -14.25 40.40
CA ASP A 133 -16.42 -13.22 41.23
C ASP A 133 -16.44 -11.83 40.56
N GLU A 134 -16.23 -11.77 39.24
CA GLU A 134 -16.30 -10.51 38.47
C GLU A 134 -17.74 -9.99 38.39
N THR A 135 -18.73 -10.90 38.34
CA THR A 135 -20.15 -10.52 38.34
C THR A 135 -20.59 -9.96 39.69
N LEU A 136 -20.13 -10.55 40.80
CA LEU A 136 -20.42 -10.06 42.14
C LEU A 136 -19.79 -8.69 42.38
N ARG A 137 -18.54 -8.49 41.94
CA ARG A 137 -17.86 -7.19 42.04
C ARG A 137 -18.57 -6.11 41.21
N LYS A 138 -19.06 -6.46 40.01
CA LYS A 138 -19.84 -5.54 39.17
C LYS A 138 -21.21 -5.22 39.79
N ALA A 139 -21.87 -6.21 40.38
CA ALA A 139 -23.16 -6.02 41.06
C ALA A 139 -23.02 -5.15 42.32
N ALA A 140 -21.97 -5.36 43.12
CA ALA A 140 -21.66 -4.52 44.27
C ALA A 140 -21.40 -3.06 43.87
N LEU A 141 -20.67 -2.83 42.76
CA LEU A 141 -20.47 -1.49 42.22
C LEU A 141 -21.80 -0.86 41.78
N LEU A 142 -22.65 -1.60 41.07
CA LEU A 142 -24.00 -1.14 40.68
C LEU A 142 -24.88 -0.79 41.89
N ALA A 143 -24.84 -1.59 42.95
CA ALA A 143 -25.57 -1.33 44.19
C ALA A 143 -25.09 -0.04 44.89
N GLN A 144 -23.78 0.26 44.84
CA GLN A 144 -23.24 1.52 45.37
C GLN A 144 -23.84 2.74 44.68
N TYR A 145 -24.17 2.65 43.39
CA TYR A 145 -24.83 3.72 42.65
C TYR A 145 -26.36 3.71 42.79
N ALA A 146 -26.97 2.61 43.25
CA ALA A 146 -28.42 2.51 43.42
C ALA A 146 -28.94 3.34 44.60
N ASN A 147 -28.13 3.58 45.64
CA ASN A 147 -28.50 4.36 46.82
C ASN A 147 -28.41 5.89 46.63
N VAL A 148 -28.15 6.39 45.42
CA VAL A 148 -28.00 7.85 45.15
C VAL A 148 -29.25 8.43 44.44
N THR A 149 -30.34 7.69 44.32
CA THR A 149 -31.51 8.15 43.53
C THR A 149 -32.88 7.97 44.20
N ASP A 150 -32.95 7.63 45.49
CA ASP A 150 -34.25 7.40 46.16
C ASP A 150 -34.37 8.06 47.54
N GLU A 151 -33.81 9.26 47.73
CA GLU A 151 -34.09 10.05 48.95
C GLU A 151 -34.00 11.56 48.67
N GLU A 152 -35.04 12.14 48.06
CA GLU A 152 -35.55 13.48 48.43
C GLU A 152 -36.90 13.75 47.74
N ASP A 153 -37.98 13.56 48.50
CA ASP A 153 -39.27 14.23 48.27
C ASP A 153 -39.47 15.19 49.44
N GLY A 154 -39.69 16.47 49.15
CA GLY A 154 -40.21 17.42 50.13
C GLY A 154 -39.42 18.72 50.31
N ALA A 155 -39.79 19.71 49.50
CA ALA A 155 -40.00 21.11 49.90
C ALA A 155 -38.79 22.06 50.16
N ASP A 156 -38.79 23.10 49.33
CA ASP A 156 -38.74 24.52 49.72
C ASP A 156 -37.47 25.34 49.47
N GLU A 157 -37.75 26.51 48.92
CA GLU A 157 -37.04 27.78 48.75
C GLU A 157 -35.49 27.93 48.84
N GLN A 158 -34.98 28.51 47.75
CA GLN A 158 -34.16 29.74 47.69
C GLN A 158 -32.69 29.71 48.18
N ASN A 159 -31.85 30.27 47.30
CA ASN A 159 -30.61 31.01 47.56
C ASN A 159 -29.29 30.22 47.64
N GLY A 160 -28.21 30.86 47.16
CA GLY A 160 -26.89 30.66 47.73
C GLY A 160 -25.84 29.95 46.87
N SER A 161 -25.27 30.69 45.93
CA SER A 161 -23.84 30.64 45.54
C SER A 161 -22.94 29.65 46.30
N THR A 162 -22.43 28.62 45.62
CA THR A 162 -21.14 28.02 45.97
C THR A 162 -20.39 27.54 44.74
N ALA A 163 -19.22 28.13 44.56
CA ALA A 163 -18.24 27.80 43.56
C ALA A 163 -17.57 26.44 43.83
N ALA A 164 -17.00 25.88 42.75
CA ALA A 164 -15.88 24.95 42.75
C ALA A 164 -16.14 23.52 43.26
N THR A 165 -16.56 22.66 42.34
CA THR A 165 -15.91 21.36 42.21
C THR A 165 -15.84 20.99 40.74
N ALA A 166 -14.62 20.75 40.28
CA ALA A 166 -14.30 20.52 38.90
C ALA A 166 -15.07 19.31 38.35
N LEU A 167 -15.94 19.56 37.37
CA LEU A 167 -16.40 18.54 36.41
C LEU A 167 -15.26 18.24 35.43
N THR A 168 -14.11 17.81 35.96
CA THR A 168 -13.10 17.04 35.24
C THR A 168 -13.57 15.59 35.14
N ILE A 169 -14.82 15.36 34.75
CA ILE A 169 -15.28 14.05 34.31
C ILE A 169 -14.78 13.93 32.87
N GLY A 170 -13.61 13.29 32.76
CA GLY A 170 -12.80 13.22 31.56
C GLY A 170 -13.58 12.98 30.29
N SER A 171 -13.26 13.82 29.30
CA SER A 171 -13.42 13.60 27.85
C SER A 171 -12.57 12.43 27.35
N GLU A 172 -12.50 11.36 28.15
CA GLU A 172 -11.61 10.21 28.04
C GLU A 172 -12.39 8.96 27.60
N LYS A 173 -13.66 9.09 27.19
CA LYS A 173 -14.53 7.93 26.95
C LYS A 173 -15.39 8.05 25.69
N SER A 174 -14.91 8.72 24.65
CA SER A 174 -15.33 8.32 23.30
C SER A 174 -14.62 7.00 23.01
N LEU A 175 -15.31 5.86 23.18
CA LEU A 175 -14.79 4.51 22.94
C LEU A 175 -14.11 4.34 21.57
N PHE A 176 -14.41 5.24 20.65
CA PHE A 176 -13.65 5.45 19.43
C PHE A 176 -13.30 6.93 19.32
N ARG A 177 -12.05 7.29 19.63
CA ARG A 177 -11.51 8.62 19.36
C ARG A 177 -10.98 8.62 17.92
N ASN A 178 -11.26 9.67 17.16
CA ASN A 178 -10.69 9.82 15.82
C ASN A 178 -9.17 10.03 15.94
N THR A 179 -8.40 8.99 15.66
CA THR A 179 -6.92 9.01 15.73
C THR A 179 -6.30 9.67 14.50
N ASN A 180 -7.07 9.99 13.45
CA ASN A 180 -6.48 10.50 12.21
C ASN A 180 -5.71 11.81 12.42
N MET A 181 -6.28 12.73 13.21
CA MET A 181 -5.60 13.98 13.56
C MET A 181 -4.33 13.73 14.38
N GLU A 182 -4.39 12.83 15.35
CA GLU A 182 -3.23 12.46 16.19
C GLU A 182 -2.14 11.77 15.36
N THR A 183 -2.50 10.87 14.45
CA THR A 183 -1.59 10.19 13.53
C THR A 183 -0.88 11.18 12.61
N VAL A 184 -1.61 12.15 12.03
CA VAL A 184 -1.01 13.19 11.17
C VAL A 184 -0.05 14.08 11.95
N VAL A 185 -0.43 14.50 13.16
CA VAL A 185 0.43 15.31 14.03
C VAL A 185 1.68 14.53 14.45
N ASN A 186 1.53 13.26 14.81
CA ASN A 186 2.64 12.39 15.19
C ASN A 186 3.57 12.08 14.02
N ALA A 187 3.04 11.85 12.81
CA ALA A 187 3.86 11.65 11.61
C ALA A 187 4.71 12.88 11.29
N ARG A 188 4.11 14.08 11.31
CA ARG A 188 4.84 15.34 11.09
C ARG A 188 5.88 15.63 12.18
N LYS A 189 5.61 15.20 13.42
CA LYS A 189 6.57 15.31 14.52
C LYS A 189 7.75 14.34 14.33
N LEU A 190 7.47 13.09 13.97
CA LEU A 190 8.47 12.06 13.74
C LEU A 190 9.38 12.41 12.56
N GLU A 191 8.82 12.98 11.48
CA GLU A 191 9.62 13.49 10.35
C GLU A 191 10.61 14.58 10.80
N ARG A 192 10.13 15.55 11.59
CA ARG A 192 10.98 16.62 12.13
C ARG A 192 12.09 16.10 13.04
N ASP A 193 11.76 15.16 13.91
CA ASP A 193 12.72 14.57 14.83
C ASP A 193 13.73 13.69 14.07
N SER A 194 13.30 12.97 13.03
CA SER A 194 14.20 12.21 12.14
C SER A 194 15.23 13.10 11.45
N LEU A 195 14.82 14.27 10.93
CA LEU A 195 15.74 15.22 10.29
C LEU A 195 16.77 15.80 11.28
N ARG A 196 16.37 15.99 12.55
CA ARG A 196 17.28 16.41 13.62
C ARG A 196 18.29 15.32 13.94
N ASP A 197 17.83 14.08 14.09
CA ASP A 197 18.69 12.92 14.38
C ASP A 197 19.65 12.63 13.22
N GLU A 198 19.22 12.73 11.97
CA GLU A 198 20.08 12.54 10.80
C GLU A 198 21.18 13.61 10.71
N SER A 199 20.85 14.87 11.05
CA SER A 199 21.84 15.95 11.14
C SER A 199 22.87 15.68 12.24
N GLN A 200 22.43 15.19 13.41
CA GLN A 200 23.33 14.82 14.50
C GLN A 200 24.19 13.61 14.13
N LYS A 201 23.60 12.55 13.58
CA LYS A 201 24.32 11.35 13.10
C LYS A 201 25.36 11.70 12.04
N LYS A 202 25.06 12.61 11.11
CA LYS A 202 26.04 13.08 10.10
C LYS A 202 27.24 13.77 10.77
N LYS A 203 27.01 14.58 11.80
CA LYS A 203 28.09 15.21 12.60
C LYS A 203 28.90 14.17 13.37
N GLU A 204 28.25 13.18 13.97
CA GLU A 204 28.91 12.10 14.72
C GLU A 204 29.72 11.19 13.80
N LEU A 205 29.23 10.89 12.60
CA LEU A 205 29.98 10.13 11.60
C LEU A 205 31.23 10.86 11.14
N ASP A 206 31.16 12.17 10.87
CA ASP A 206 32.34 12.98 10.54
C ASP A 206 33.35 12.99 11.71
N LYS A 207 32.88 13.13 12.95
CA LYS A 207 33.72 13.07 14.15
C LYS A 207 34.39 11.70 14.31
N ASN A 208 33.63 10.62 14.19
CA ASN A 208 34.13 9.25 14.30
C ASN A 208 35.15 8.93 13.19
N GLN A 209 34.96 9.46 11.98
CA GLN A 209 35.93 9.30 10.90
C GLN A 209 37.26 9.97 11.24
N ARG A 210 37.23 11.21 11.76
CA ARG A 210 38.45 11.91 12.22
C ARG A 210 39.15 11.18 13.36
N GLU A 211 38.40 10.60 14.28
CA GLU A 211 38.97 9.83 15.40
C GLU A 211 39.58 8.51 14.92
N LYS A 212 38.93 7.79 14.00
CA LYS A 212 39.48 6.60 13.35
C LYS A 212 40.80 6.89 12.63
N ASP A 213 40.86 7.99 11.88
CA ASP A 213 42.09 8.37 11.16
C ASP A 213 43.23 8.74 12.13
N LYS A 214 42.91 9.42 13.25
CA LYS A 214 43.88 9.73 14.30
C LYS A 214 44.42 8.47 14.98
N LEU A 215 43.53 7.55 15.36
CA LEU A 215 43.91 6.27 15.97
C LEU A 215 44.75 5.42 15.02
N ALA A 216 44.36 5.32 13.75
CA ALA A 216 45.13 4.59 12.75
C ALA A 216 46.56 5.17 12.58
N LYS A 217 46.71 6.50 12.65
CA LYS A 217 48.01 7.16 12.61
C LYS A 217 48.85 6.88 13.87
N GLN A 218 48.23 6.86 15.05
CA GLN A 218 48.90 6.49 16.30
C GLN A 218 49.31 5.02 16.30
N GLU A 219 48.42 4.12 15.88
CA GLU A 219 48.68 2.68 15.80
C GLU A 219 49.83 2.36 14.84
N ARG A 220 49.90 3.05 13.69
CA ARG A 220 51.06 2.93 12.77
C ARG A 220 52.37 3.35 13.45
N LYS A 221 52.37 4.50 14.14
CA LYS A 221 53.54 4.99 14.89
C LYS A 221 53.95 4.02 16.01
N GLU A 222 53.00 3.43 16.72
CA GLU A 222 53.28 2.47 17.78
C GLU A 222 53.76 1.12 17.24
N LYS A 223 53.17 0.61 16.16
CA LYS A 223 53.64 -0.60 15.47
C LYS A 223 55.07 -0.43 14.99
N GLU A 224 55.41 0.73 14.46
CA GLU A 224 56.78 1.07 14.05
C GLU A 224 57.74 1.12 15.25
N LYS A 225 57.37 1.82 16.34
CA LYS A 225 58.15 1.83 17.59
C LYS A 225 58.35 0.45 18.20
N LYS A 226 57.32 -0.41 18.20
CA LYS A 226 57.41 -1.80 18.68
C LYS A 226 58.31 -2.66 17.78
N ARG A 227 58.34 -2.38 16.47
CA ARG A 227 59.20 -3.07 15.51
C ARG A 227 60.66 -2.71 15.69
N THR A 228 60.99 -1.45 15.97
CA THR A 228 62.38 -1.01 16.21
C THR A 228 62.90 -1.45 17.58
N GLN A 229 62.07 -1.38 18.63
CA GLN A 229 62.48 -1.77 20.00
C GLN A 229 62.70 -3.30 20.17
N LYS A 230 61.98 -4.13 19.41
CA LYS A 230 62.25 -5.59 19.37
C LYS A 230 63.56 -5.94 18.66
N GLY A 231 64.12 -5.03 17.85
CA GLY A 231 65.39 -5.24 17.13
C GLY A 231 66.62 -5.07 18.02
N GLU A 232 66.60 -4.13 18.95
CA GLU A 232 67.70 -3.90 19.91
C GLU A 232 67.76 -4.98 20.99
N ARG A 233 66.62 -5.47 21.49
CA ARG A 233 66.59 -6.48 22.56
C ARG A 233 67.05 -7.88 22.12
N LYS A 234 67.33 -8.08 20.83
CA LYS A 234 67.80 -9.33 20.22
C LYS A 234 69.27 -9.25 19.78
N ARG A 235 69.91 -8.08 19.87
CA ARG A 235 71.36 -7.93 19.64
C ARG A 235 72.12 -7.96 20.95
#